data_AF-A0A101GBC4-F1
#
_entry.id   AF-A0A101GBC4-F1
#
_cell.length_a   1.000
_cell.length_b   1.000
_cell.length_c   1.000
_cell.angle_alpha   90.00
_cell.angle_beta   90.00
_cell.angle_gamma   90.00
#
_symmetry.space_group_name_H-M   'P 1'
#
loop_
_entity.id
_entity.type
_entity.pdbx_description
1 polymer ?
#
loop_
_entity_poly.entity_id
_entity_poly.type
_entity_poly.pdbx_seq_one_letter_code
_entity_poly.pdbx_strand_id
1 'polypeptide(L)'
;MMKRSNLQWIHIRRFTIMALLLLFTLNSCEEDSKPLAPYAGPPPLSDLLIEGGTLTPRFNWIGGYVTVFGVNRGHYARLDSTLQWLIISEGNNLHYPIKYGVLPEGAEDITELYGGKFEDFIEDSTYTYWMVKEEGWNDILQHVDKYIMPAITDSVHSYSIDDTLWINTYQHLQKSCWIDAFTNIDMSSIKLRGSFADIVLTETDSCNNVLIDWTIIDQSVQDSLVAAVGLCKAATYDPKKIVWEIWSVDTVDNQIIYGKNNVISPPLLLGQSFPNTWVFKQFPSQGLERNATYLFWVAGKDWDQENHLRFTKYHSYITFNTW
;
A
#
# COMPACT_ATOMS: atom_id res chain seq x y z
N MET A 1 -53.38 57.03 -38.56
CA MET A 1 -52.22 56.45 -39.28
C MET A 1 -51.18 56.03 -38.25
N MET A 2 -50.48 54.92 -38.50
CA MET A 2 -49.48 54.22 -37.66
C MET A 2 -49.94 53.25 -36.55
N LYS A 3 -49.81 51.97 -36.90
CA LYS A 3 -49.13 50.88 -36.16
C LYS A 3 -49.70 50.48 -34.79
N ARG A 4 -50.88 49.84 -34.77
CA ARG A 4 -51.31 48.99 -33.63
C ARG A 4 -51.06 47.48 -33.84
N SER A 5 -50.97 46.99 -35.08
CA SER A 5 -50.79 45.54 -35.33
C SER A 5 -49.36 45.04 -35.12
N ASN A 6 -48.33 45.85 -35.42
CA ASN A 6 -46.93 45.42 -35.27
C ASN A 6 -46.45 45.40 -33.82
N LEU A 7 -47.06 46.17 -32.91
CA LEU A 7 -46.63 46.22 -31.51
C LEU A 7 -47.07 44.98 -30.73
N GLN A 8 -48.29 44.49 -30.97
CA GLN A 8 -48.80 43.25 -30.35
C GLN A 8 -48.01 42.02 -30.80
N TRP A 9 -47.61 41.96 -32.07
CA TRP A 9 -46.85 40.82 -32.61
C TRP A 9 -45.42 40.75 -32.05
N ILE A 10 -44.79 41.90 -31.77
CA ILE A 10 -43.47 42.00 -31.14
C ILE A 10 -43.55 41.59 -29.66
N HIS A 11 -44.59 42.01 -28.94
CA HIS A 11 -44.78 41.62 -27.53
C HIS A 11 -45.09 40.13 -27.38
N ILE A 12 -45.90 39.56 -28.27
CA ILE A 12 -46.18 38.11 -28.28
C ILE A 12 -44.90 37.33 -28.56
N ARG A 13 -44.13 37.68 -29.60
CA ARG A 13 -42.85 37.00 -29.91
C ARG A 13 -41.82 37.09 -28.79
N ARG A 14 -41.72 38.24 -28.11
CA ARG A 14 -40.82 38.39 -26.94
C ARG A 14 -41.28 37.54 -25.75
N PHE A 15 -42.58 37.43 -25.53
CA PHE A 15 -43.14 36.55 -24.49
C PHE A 15 -42.91 35.07 -24.81
N THR A 16 -43.04 34.66 -26.09
CA THR A 16 -42.81 33.26 -26.49
C THR A 16 -41.33 32.88 -26.39
N ILE A 17 -40.41 33.75 -26.77
CA ILE A 17 -38.96 33.51 -26.66
C ILE A 17 -38.51 33.45 -25.20
N MET A 18 -39.05 34.34 -24.35
CA MET A 18 -38.74 34.36 -22.91
C MET A 18 -39.34 33.14 -22.18
N ALA A 19 -40.53 32.69 -22.56
CA ALA A 19 -41.12 31.45 -22.04
C ALA A 19 -40.34 30.19 -22.48
N LEU A 20 -39.82 30.17 -23.72
CA LEU A 20 -38.98 29.06 -24.20
C LEU A 20 -37.63 29.02 -23.47
N LEU A 21 -37.00 30.17 -23.22
CA LEU A 21 -35.75 30.25 -22.44
C LEU A 21 -35.95 29.81 -20.98
N LEU A 22 -37.11 30.13 -20.37
CA LEU A 22 -37.45 29.67 -19.02
C LEU A 22 -37.70 28.15 -18.96
N LEU A 23 -38.27 27.57 -20.02
CA LEU A 23 -38.46 26.12 -20.15
C LEU A 23 -37.13 25.37 -20.31
N PHE A 24 -36.11 25.97 -20.93
CA PHE A 24 -34.77 25.39 -21.03
C PHE A 24 -33.97 25.49 -19.72
N THR A 25 -34.18 26.51 -18.88
CA THR A 25 -33.51 26.61 -17.57
C THR A 25 -34.15 25.73 -16.50
N LEU A 26 -35.42 25.33 -16.66
CA LEU A 26 -36.09 24.40 -15.73
C LEU A 26 -35.85 22.92 -16.09
N ASN A 27 -35.42 22.62 -17.32
CA ASN A 27 -35.06 21.25 -17.76
C ASN A 27 -33.54 20.97 -17.79
N SER A 28 -32.72 21.90 -17.30
CA SER A 28 -31.26 21.72 -17.19
C SER A 28 -30.84 21.58 -15.74
N CYS A 29 -31.46 20.64 -15.03
CA CYS A 29 -30.91 19.99 -13.82
C CYS A 29 -31.88 18.88 -13.39
N GLU A 30 -31.96 17.80 -14.16
CA GLU A 30 -32.18 16.50 -13.54
C GLU A 30 -30.81 15.84 -13.52
N GLU A 31 -30.10 15.97 -12.39
CA GLU A 31 -29.15 14.93 -12.03
C GLU A 31 -29.90 13.61 -12.12
N ASP A 32 -29.34 12.68 -12.89
CA ASP A 32 -29.81 11.29 -13.03
C ASP A 32 -29.60 10.59 -11.68
N SER A 33 -30.39 11.00 -10.68
CA SER A 33 -30.46 10.47 -9.32
C SER A 33 -31.64 9.50 -9.25
N LYS A 34 -31.81 8.68 -10.27
CA LYS A 34 -32.52 7.42 -10.07
C LYS A 34 -31.65 6.62 -9.10
N PRO A 35 -32.10 6.34 -7.87
CA PRO A 35 -31.38 5.38 -7.06
C PRO A 35 -31.32 4.09 -7.88
N LEU A 36 -30.10 3.60 -8.12
CA LEU A 36 -29.91 2.22 -8.56
C LEU A 36 -30.84 1.36 -7.70
N ALA A 37 -31.60 0.46 -8.36
CA ALA A 37 -32.65 -0.32 -7.74
C ALA A 37 -32.28 -0.74 -6.31
N PRO A 38 -33.17 -0.58 -5.31
CA PRO A 38 -32.83 -0.91 -3.94
C PRO A 38 -32.38 -2.37 -3.89
N TYR A 39 -31.09 -2.59 -3.67
CA TYR A 39 -30.59 -3.91 -3.34
C TYR A 39 -31.30 -4.32 -2.04
N ALA A 40 -31.81 -5.55 -2.00
CA ALA A 40 -32.49 -6.07 -0.83
C ALA A 40 -31.48 -6.18 0.32
N GLY A 41 -31.60 -5.28 1.30
CA GLY A 41 -30.76 -5.25 2.51
C GLY A 41 -29.38 -4.62 2.31
N PRO A 42 -28.68 -4.31 3.42
CA PRO A 42 -27.32 -3.81 3.36
C PRO A 42 -26.40 -4.86 2.72
N PRO A 43 -25.49 -4.47 1.80
CA PRO A 43 -24.62 -5.42 1.11
C PRO A 43 -23.76 -6.20 2.13
N PRO A 44 -23.44 -7.48 1.89
CA PRO A 44 -22.60 -8.25 2.79
C PRO A 44 -21.17 -7.71 2.82
N LEU A 45 -20.50 -7.82 3.96
CA LEU A 45 -19.07 -7.56 4.08
C LEU A 45 -18.32 -8.77 3.48
N SER A 46 -17.48 -8.53 2.47
CA SER A 46 -16.97 -9.60 1.61
C SER A 46 -15.45 -9.64 1.49
N ASP A 47 -14.74 -8.52 1.67
CA ASP A 47 -13.28 -8.51 1.68
C ASP A 47 -12.71 -7.30 2.43
N LEU A 48 -11.51 -7.48 2.98
CA LEU A 48 -10.70 -6.46 3.67
C LEU A 48 -9.30 -6.41 3.05
N LEU A 49 -9.00 -5.29 2.41
CA LEU A 49 -7.71 -4.94 1.82
C LEU A 49 -6.92 -4.07 2.80
N ILE A 50 -5.67 -4.47 3.04
CA ILE A 50 -4.77 -3.84 4.00
C ILE A 50 -3.54 -3.40 3.23
N GLU A 51 -3.17 -2.13 3.34
CA GLU A 51 -1.92 -1.60 2.79
C GLU A 51 -0.72 -2.30 3.44
N GLY A 52 0.12 -2.96 2.64
CA GLY A 52 1.35 -3.60 3.13
C GLY A 52 2.54 -2.62 3.17
N GLY A 53 3.63 -3.04 3.79
CA GLY A 53 4.89 -2.29 3.78
C GLY A 53 4.91 -1.04 4.65
N THR A 54 4.06 -0.96 5.67
CA THR A 54 3.97 0.19 6.59
C THR A 54 3.41 -0.21 7.96
N LEU A 55 3.88 0.47 9.02
CA LEU A 55 3.29 0.39 10.36
C LEU A 55 2.03 1.25 10.53
N THR A 56 1.66 2.03 9.51
CA THR A 56 0.45 2.88 9.51
C THR A 56 -0.46 2.57 8.32
N PRO A 57 -0.94 1.32 8.17
CA PRO A 57 -1.64 0.89 6.97
C PRO A 57 -3.00 1.59 6.80
N ARG A 58 -3.41 1.73 5.53
CA ARG A 58 -4.79 2.02 5.16
C ARG A 58 -5.59 0.73 4.98
N PHE A 59 -6.82 0.75 5.50
CA PHE A 59 -7.80 -0.32 5.43
C PHE A 59 -8.91 0.07 4.47
N ASN A 60 -9.19 -0.81 3.51
CA ASN A 60 -10.33 -0.69 2.59
C ASN A 60 -11.14 -1.98 2.63
N TRP A 61 -12.44 -1.92 2.45
CA TRP A 61 -13.28 -3.11 2.42
C TRP A 61 -14.41 -3.02 1.40
N ILE A 62 -15.02 -4.16 1.12
CA ILE A 62 -16.16 -4.30 0.20
C ILE A 62 -17.37 -4.77 1.01
N GLY A 63 -18.47 -4.02 0.99
CA GLY A 63 -19.71 -4.45 1.65
C GLY A 63 -20.48 -3.40 2.46
N GLY A 64 -20.34 -2.12 2.11
CA GLY A 64 -21.04 -1.02 2.79
C GLY A 64 -20.31 -0.50 4.01
N TYR A 65 -20.85 0.54 4.62
CA TYR A 65 -20.28 1.18 5.81
C TYR A 65 -20.56 0.38 7.08
N VAL A 66 -19.77 0.63 8.11
CA VAL A 66 -19.78 -0.13 9.36
C VAL A 66 -19.96 0.82 10.55
N THR A 67 -20.28 0.27 11.70
CA THR A 67 -20.41 1.04 12.95
C THR A 67 -19.12 1.02 13.73
N VAL A 68 -18.42 -0.11 13.74
CA VAL A 68 -17.18 -0.30 14.48
C VAL A 68 -16.08 -0.84 13.57
N PHE A 69 -14.88 -0.34 13.79
CA PHE A 69 -13.63 -0.90 13.29
C PHE A 69 -12.69 -1.16 14.48
N GLY A 70 -12.16 -2.36 14.56
CA GLY A 70 -11.31 -2.82 15.65
C GLY A 70 -10.03 -3.50 15.18
N VAL A 71 -9.00 -3.40 16.01
CA VAL A 71 -7.69 -4.01 15.80
C VAL A 71 -7.24 -4.65 17.10
N ASN A 72 -6.97 -5.95 17.07
CA ASN A 72 -6.39 -6.70 18.18
C ASN A 72 -4.98 -7.20 17.79
N ARG A 73 -4.06 -7.19 18.76
CA ARG A 73 -2.80 -7.94 18.62
C ARG A 73 -3.08 -9.43 18.83
N GLY A 74 -2.66 -10.25 17.89
CA GLY A 74 -2.87 -11.70 17.89
C GLY A 74 -3.88 -12.16 16.83
N HIS A 75 -4.37 -13.39 16.99
CA HIS A 75 -5.16 -14.11 15.98
C HIS A 75 -6.68 -13.93 16.11
N TYR A 76 -7.16 -13.20 17.12
CA TYR A 76 -8.59 -13.12 17.41
C TYR A 76 -9.05 -11.70 17.69
N ALA A 77 -10.24 -11.37 17.21
CA ALA A 77 -10.99 -10.18 17.60
C ALA A 77 -11.63 -10.42 18.98
N ARG A 78 -11.49 -9.46 19.89
CA ARG A 78 -12.06 -9.52 21.25
C ARG A 78 -12.04 -8.15 21.92
N LEU A 79 -12.96 -7.91 22.86
CA LEU A 79 -12.92 -6.73 23.73
C LEU A 79 -12.10 -7.03 25.00
N ASP A 80 -10.77 -6.99 24.88
CA ASP A 80 -9.86 -7.22 26.01
C ASP A 80 -8.55 -6.41 25.87
N SER A 81 -7.57 -6.70 26.73
CA SER A 81 -6.26 -6.03 26.74
C SER A 81 -5.42 -6.21 25.48
N THR A 82 -5.82 -7.05 24.53
CA THR A 82 -5.16 -7.18 23.23
C THR A 82 -5.62 -6.13 22.22
N LEU A 83 -6.70 -5.39 22.52
CA LEU A 83 -7.18 -4.29 21.68
C LEU A 83 -6.10 -3.21 21.57
N GLN A 84 -5.72 -2.95 20.33
CA GLN A 84 -4.82 -1.86 19.97
C GLN A 84 -5.59 -0.63 19.50
N TRP A 85 -6.72 -0.82 18.84
CA TRP A 85 -7.53 0.30 18.40
C TRP A 85 -8.97 -0.13 18.21
N LEU A 86 -9.91 0.66 18.69
CA LEU A 86 -11.33 0.44 18.55
C LEU A 86 -12.02 1.79 18.36
N ILE A 87 -12.57 1.99 17.17
CA ILE A 87 -13.31 3.19 16.83
C ILE A 87 -14.75 2.85 16.49
N ILE A 88 -15.64 3.76 16.84
CA ILE A 88 -17.08 3.64 16.64
C ILE A 88 -17.62 4.92 15.99
N SER A 89 -18.66 4.79 15.18
CA SER A 89 -19.50 5.92 14.76
C SER A 89 -20.97 5.57 15.02
N GLU A 90 -21.84 6.57 15.15
CA GLU A 90 -23.27 6.32 15.29
C GLU A 90 -23.83 5.68 14.01
N GLY A 91 -24.53 4.55 14.13
CA GLY A 91 -25.02 3.78 12.98
C GLY A 91 -23.90 3.31 12.06
N ASN A 92 -24.26 2.88 10.85
CA ASN A 92 -23.28 2.39 9.86
C ASN A 92 -22.64 3.56 9.09
N ASN A 93 -21.85 4.39 9.76
CA ASN A 93 -21.29 5.63 9.21
C ASN A 93 -19.76 5.69 9.16
N LEU A 94 -19.04 4.61 9.52
CA LEU A 94 -17.60 4.54 9.23
C LEU A 94 -17.38 4.22 7.76
N HIS A 95 -16.71 5.15 7.08
CA HIS A 95 -16.32 5.04 5.67
C HIS A 95 -14.89 4.50 5.53
N TYR A 96 -14.65 3.73 4.47
CA TYR A 96 -13.30 3.45 4.00
C TYR A 96 -12.81 4.57 3.06
N PRO A 97 -11.49 4.81 2.93
CA PRO A 97 -10.40 4.17 3.67
C PRO A 97 -10.27 4.68 5.11
N ILE A 98 -9.90 3.79 6.03
CA ILE A 98 -9.46 4.15 7.38
C ILE A 98 -7.95 3.99 7.45
N LYS A 99 -7.23 4.98 8.01
CA LYS A 99 -5.78 4.88 8.24
C LYS A 99 -5.51 4.61 9.71
N TYR A 100 -4.67 3.63 10.02
CA TYR A 100 -4.28 3.34 11.41
C TYR A 100 -3.74 4.58 12.12
N GLY A 101 -4.25 4.85 13.32
CA GLY A 101 -3.87 6.01 14.14
C GLY A 101 -4.46 7.35 13.72
N VAL A 102 -5.33 7.38 12.70
CA VAL A 102 -6.05 8.60 12.30
C VAL A 102 -7.54 8.40 12.56
N LEU A 103 -8.07 9.11 13.55
CA LEU A 103 -9.49 9.08 13.89
C LEU A 103 -10.32 9.69 12.74
N PRO A 104 -11.25 8.93 12.10
CA PRO A 104 -12.14 9.47 11.07
C PRO A 104 -13.09 10.54 11.61
N GLU A 105 -13.58 11.42 10.74
CA GLU A 105 -14.60 12.41 11.12
C GLU A 105 -15.89 11.72 11.57
N GLY A 106 -16.47 12.17 12.68
CA GLY A 106 -17.69 11.58 13.25
C GLY A 106 -17.48 10.22 13.93
N ALA A 107 -16.23 9.78 14.12
CA ALA A 107 -15.88 8.61 14.91
C ALA A 107 -15.40 8.99 16.31
N GLU A 108 -15.58 8.09 17.26
CA GLU A 108 -15.05 8.13 18.62
C GLU A 108 -14.08 6.96 18.83
N ASP A 109 -12.97 7.21 19.52
CA ASP A 109 -12.06 6.17 19.97
C ASP A 109 -12.52 5.65 21.34
N ILE A 110 -12.91 4.38 21.37
CA ILE A 110 -13.43 3.68 22.54
C ILE A 110 -12.48 2.59 23.03
N THR A 111 -11.21 2.60 22.59
CA THR A 111 -10.22 1.56 22.88
C THR A 111 -10.05 1.31 24.37
N GLU A 112 -9.84 2.38 25.15
CA GLU A 112 -9.60 2.28 26.60
C GLU A 112 -10.83 1.80 27.39
N LEU A 113 -12.04 2.05 26.87
CA LEU A 113 -13.30 1.62 27.51
C LEU A 113 -13.41 0.09 27.61
N TYR A 114 -12.73 -0.63 26.71
CA TYR A 114 -12.75 -2.08 26.63
C TYR A 114 -11.40 -2.71 27.00
N GLY A 115 -10.59 -2.00 27.80
CA GLY A 115 -9.34 -2.49 28.36
C GLY A 115 -8.16 -2.50 27.39
N GLY A 116 -8.36 -2.01 26.17
CA GLY A 116 -7.31 -1.85 25.17
C GLY A 116 -6.42 -0.65 25.42
N LYS A 117 -5.39 -0.52 24.58
CA LYS A 117 -4.49 0.63 24.57
C LYS A 117 -3.99 0.90 23.16
N PHE A 118 -4.06 2.16 22.73
CA PHE A 118 -3.46 2.58 21.47
C PHE A 118 -1.94 2.49 21.51
N GLU A 119 -1.38 1.69 20.62
CA GLU A 119 0.06 1.46 20.49
C GLU A 119 0.46 1.35 19.00
N ASP A 120 1.71 1.68 18.70
CA ASP A 120 2.27 1.46 17.38
C ASP A 120 2.33 -0.03 17.06
N PHE A 121 2.15 -0.37 15.79
CA PHE A 121 2.35 -1.74 15.34
C PHE A 121 3.80 -2.19 15.51
N ILE A 122 3.95 -3.46 15.86
CA ILE A 122 5.23 -4.12 16.02
C ILE A 122 5.46 -5.01 14.80
N GLU A 123 6.61 -4.86 14.16
CA GLU A 123 7.01 -5.72 13.03
C GLU A 123 6.92 -7.20 13.40
N ASP A 124 6.58 -8.04 12.41
CA ASP A 124 6.47 -9.50 12.53
C ASP A 124 5.44 -9.98 13.57
N SER A 125 4.67 -9.07 14.19
CA SER A 125 3.55 -9.42 15.07
C SER A 125 2.28 -9.63 14.24
N THR A 126 1.48 -10.62 14.62
CA THR A 126 0.17 -10.84 14.03
C THR A 126 -0.87 -9.92 14.64
N TYR A 127 -1.74 -9.38 13.79
CA TYR A 127 -2.88 -8.57 14.16
C TYR A 127 -4.15 -9.09 13.49
N THR A 128 -5.28 -8.92 14.19
CA THR A 128 -6.60 -9.20 13.67
C THR A 128 -7.36 -7.89 13.54
N TYR A 129 -7.73 -7.57 12.31
CA TYR A 129 -8.51 -6.41 11.95
C TYR A 129 -9.94 -6.87 11.73
N TRP A 130 -10.89 -6.20 12.34
CA TRP A 130 -12.28 -6.59 12.28
C TRP A 130 -13.17 -5.37 12.18
N MET A 131 -14.34 -5.56 11.61
CA MET A 131 -15.34 -4.53 11.46
C MET A 131 -16.71 -5.12 11.56
N VAL A 132 -17.62 -4.33 12.11
CA VAL A 132 -18.97 -4.79 12.37
C VAL A 132 -19.98 -3.66 12.18
N LYS A 133 -21.13 -4.02 11.64
CA LYS A 133 -22.30 -3.14 11.54
C LYS A 133 -23.05 -3.06 12.87
N GLU A 134 -23.93 -2.08 12.98
CA GLU A 134 -24.63 -1.74 14.22
C GLU A 134 -25.28 -2.94 14.94
N GLU A 135 -25.98 -3.80 14.20
CA GLU A 135 -26.64 -4.96 14.79
C GLU A 135 -25.63 -5.96 15.40
N GLY A 136 -24.55 -6.28 14.67
CA GLY A 136 -23.50 -7.15 15.19
C GLY A 136 -22.73 -6.52 16.35
N TRP A 137 -22.59 -5.18 16.38
CA TRP A 137 -22.02 -4.49 17.54
C TRP A 137 -22.87 -4.65 18.79
N ASN A 138 -24.20 -4.55 18.67
CA ASN A 138 -25.12 -4.76 19.78
C ASN A 138 -25.02 -6.19 20.36
N ASP A 139 -24.74 -7.19 19.52
CA ASP A 139 -24.49 -8.56 19.97
C ASP A 139 -23.16 -8.70 20.71
N ILE A 140 -22.11 -8.03 20.24
CA ILE A 140 -20.78 -8.03 20.88
C ILE A 140 -20.88 -7.42 22.28
N LEU A 141 -21.62 -6.32 22.46
CA LEU A 141 -21.81 -5.68 23.76
C LEU A 141 -22.50 -6.58 24.79
N GLN A 142 -23.25 -7.58 24.35
CA GLN A 142 -23.86 -8.59 25.24
C GLN A 142 -22.89 -9.73 25.59
N HIS A 143 -21.73 -9.79 24.95
CA HIS A 143 -20.75 -10.88 25.04
C HIS A 143 -19.29 -10.37 25.08
N VAL A 144 -19.03 -9.30 25.83
CA VAL A 144 -17.75 -8.54 25.85
C VAL A 144 -16.51 -9.45 26.01
N ASP A 145 -16.60 -10.53 26.78
CA ASP A 145 -15.47 -11.41 27.05
C ASP A 145 -15.23 -12.51 25.99
N LYS A 146 -15.98 -12.56 24.88
CA LYS A 146 -15.88 -13.66 23.90
C LYS A 146 -15.00 -13.32 22.71
N TYR A 147 -14.41 -14.36 22.10
CA TYR A 147 -13.82 -14.26 20.77
C TYR A 147 -14.90 -13.96 19.75
N ILE A 148 -14.64 -12.99 18.88
CA ILE A 148 -15.56 -12.59 17.82
C ILE A 148 -15.10 -13.26 16.53
N MET A 149 -15.97 -14.06 15.91
CA MET A 149 -15.64 -14.84 14.72
C MET A 149 -16.75 -14.72 13.66
N PRO A 150 -16.41 -14.73 12.37
CA PRO A 150 -17.41 -14.84 11.31
C PRO A 150 -18.06 -16.21 11.37
N ALA A 151 -19.39 -16.24 11.35
CA ALA A 151 -20.17 -17.48 11.37
C ALA A 151 -19.88 -18.31 10.10
N ILE A 152 -19.85 -19.63 10.26
CA ILE A 152 -19.67 -20.57 9.14
C ILE A 152 -20.91 -20.59 8.23
N THR A 153 -22.07 -20.19 8.75
CA THR A 153 -23.35 -20.14 8.03
C THR A 153 -24.11 -18.86 8.34
N ASP A 154 -24.66 -18.21 7.32
CA ASP A 154 -25.46 -16.98 7.47
C ASP A 154 -26.95 -17.24 7.77
N SER A 155 -27.31 -18.45 8.21
CA SER A 155 -28.68 -18.85 8.50
C SER A 155 -29.25 -18.21 9.78
N VAL A 156 -28.38 -17.70 10.65
CA VAL A 156 -28.73 -17.01 11.89
C VAL A 156 -27.93 -15.71 11.96
N HIS A 157 -28.49 -14.69 12.59
CA HIS A 157 -27.83 -13.39 12.77
C HIS A 157 -26.51 -13.52 13.54
N SER A 158 -26.59 -14.07 14.74
CA SER A 158 -25.44 -14.46 15.56
C SER A 158 -25.81 -15.62 16.48
N TYR A 159 -24.81 -16.33 16.98
CA TYR A 159 -24.98 -17.33 18.02
C TYR A 159 -23.71 -17.46 18.85
N SER A 160 -23.85 -17.93 20.08
CA SER A 160 -22.73 -18.07 21.00
C SER A 160 -22.53 -19.52 21.42
N ILE A 161 -21.30 -20.00 21.32
CA ILE A 161 -20.88 -21.36 21.73
C ILE A 161 -19.56 -21.22 22.46
N ASP A 162 -19.46 -21.80 23.66
CA ASP A 162 -18.28 -21.73 24.52
C ASP A 162 -17.79 -20.28 24.68
N ASP A 163 -16.52 -20.02 24.38
CA ASP A 163 -15.88 -18.71 24.50
C ASP A 163 -16.00 -17.86 23.21
N THR A 164 -16.82 -18.26 22.24
CA THR A 164 -16.91 -17.62 20.93
C THR A 164 -18.31 -17.10 20.63
N LEU A 165 -18.38 -15.86 20.16
CA LEU A 165 -19.54 -15.27 19.51
C LEU A 165 -19.33 -15.36 17.98
N TRP A 166 -20.23 -16.06 17.32
CA TRP A 166 -20.24 -16.21 15.87
C TRP A 166 -21.26 -15.24 15.28
N ILE A 167 -20.80 -14.33 14.43
CA ILE A 167 -21.64 -13.29 13.78
C ILE A 167 -21.60 -13.51 12.28
N ASN A 168 -22.75 -13.45 11.62
CA ASN A 168 -22.82 -13.69 10.18
C ASN A 168 -21.98 -12.68 9.36
N THR A 169 -21.67 -13.06 8.13
CA THR A 169 -20.79 -12.27 7.23
C THR A 169 -21.46 -11.00 6.70
N TYR A 170 -22.78 -10.88 6.84
CA TYR A 170 -23.50 -9.65 6.51
C TYR A 170 -23.18 -8.51 7.49
N GLN A 171 -22.88 -8.86 8.73
CA GLN A 171 -22.70 -7.90 9.82
C GLN A 171 -21.24 -7.81 10.26
N HIS A 172 -20.43 -8.87 10.14
CA HIS A 172 -19.06 -8.92 10.63
C HIS A 172 -18.08 -9.44 9.57
N LEU A 173 -16.91 -8.80 9.49
CA LEU A 173 -15.77 -9.27 8.71
C LEU A 173 -14.50 -9.10 9.52
N GLN A 174 -13.59 -10.08 9.43
CA GLN A 174 -12.27 -9.96 10.01
C GLN A 174 -11.20 -10.58 9.11
N LYS A 175 -9.96 -10.14 9.32
CA LYS A 175 -8.77 -10.68 8.68
C LYS A 175 -7.61 -10.65 9.66
N SER A 176 -6.89 -11.75 9.75
CA SER A 176 -5.68 -11.85 10.56
C SER A 176 -4.46 -11.96 9.66
N CYS A 177 -3.49 -11.08 9.84
CA CYS A 177 -2.20 -11.17 9.18
C CYS A 177 -1.12 -10.52 10.04
N TRP A 178 0.12 -10.93 9.82
CA TRP A 178 1.28 -10.21 10.35
C TRP A 178 1.46 -8.84 9.71
N ILE A 179 2.10 -7.95 10.47
CA ILE A 179 2.66 -6.71 9.95
C ILE A 179 4.00 -7.02 9.30
N ASP A 180 4.09 -6.62 8.03
CA ASP A 180 5.26 -6.78 7.17
C ASP A 180 5.62 -5.38 6.65
N ALA A 181 6.27 -4.60 7.49
CA ALA A 181 6.65 -3.21 7.23
C ALA A 181 8.13 -3.04 6.89
N PHE A 182 8.98 -4.03 7.20
CA PHE A 182 10.42 -3.97 6.95
C PHE A 182 10.93 -5.13 6.08
N THR A 183 11.99 -4.85 5.35
CA THR A 183 12.71 -5.85 4.57
C THR A 183 13.69 -6.55 5.49
N ASN A 184 13.22 -7.61 6.15
CA ASN A 184 14.04 -8.40 7.08
C ASN A 184 15.21 -9.07 6.34
N ILE A 185 16.42 -8.57 6.49
CA ILE A 185 17.64 -9.12 5.87
C ILE A 185 18.46 -9.89 6.88
N ASP A 186 18.91 -11.09 6.51
CA ASP A 186 19.91 -11.83 7.27
C ASP A 186 21.27 -11.16 7.12
N MET A 187 21.57 -10.24 8.02
CA MET A 187 22.87 -9.58 8.08
C MET A 187 24.03 -10.59 8.19
N SER A 188 23.79 -11.77 8.77
CA SER A 188 24.79 -12.84 8.87
C SER A 188 24.98 -13.63 7.57
N SER A 189 24.02 -13.55 6.64
CA SER A 189 24.09 -14.24 5.34
C SER A 189 24.94 -13.51 4.30
N ILE A 190 25.29 -12.25 4.55
CA ILE A 190 25.94 -11.38 3.56
C ILE A 190 27.29 -11.99 3.16
N LYS A 191 27.46 -12.25 1.87
CA LYS A 191 28.72 -12.73 1.30
C LYS A 191 29.22 -11.78 0.23
N LEU A 192 30.31 -11.08 0.52
CA LEU A 192 31.02 -10.25 -0.45
C LEU A 192 31.75 -11.11 -1.49
N ARG A 193 31.65 -10.67 -2.75
CA ARG A 193 32.29 -11.27 -3.93
C ARG A 193 32.71 -10.16 -4.89
N GLY A 194 33.80 -10.37 -5.62
CA GLY A 194 34.39 -9.34 -6.47
C GLY A 194 35.65 -8.74 -5.85
N SER A 195 36.31 -7.87 -6.61
CA SER A 195 37.49 -7.13 -6.18
C SER A 195 37.42 -5.65 -6.56
N PHE A 196 36.27 -5.17 -7.04
CA PHE A 196 36.08 -3.80 -7.50
C PHE A 196 35.70 -2.86 -6.36
N ALA A 197 34.64 -3.22 -5.64
CA ALA A 197 34.12 -2.49 -4.50
C ALA A 197 33.88 -3.42 -3.31
N ASP A 198 34.06 -2.89 -2.11
CA ASP A 198 33.51 -3.44 -0.88
C ASP A 198 32.10 -2.87 -0.69
N ILE A 199 31.09 -3.73 -0.62
CA ILE A 199 29.67 -3.34 -0.59
C ILE A 199 29.13 -3.66 0.80
N VAL A 200 28.50 -2.67 1.41
CA VAL A 200 27.90 -2.75 2.73
C VAL A 200 26.40 -2.56 2.60
N LEU A 201 25.64 -3.45 3.23
CA LEU A 201 24.20 -3.33 3.35
C LEU A 201 23.90 -2.90 4.78
N THR A 202 23.05 -1.88 4.94
CA THR A 202 22.55 -1.44 6.25
C THR A 202 21.03 -1.48 6.22
N GLU A 203 20.45 -2.21 7.16
CA GLU A 203 19.01 -2.17 7.40
C GLU A 203 18.66 -0.85 8.09
N THR A 204 17.57 -0.22 7.65
CA THR A 204 17.01 0.93 8.36
C THR A 204 15.79 0.47 9.12
N ASP A 205 15.77 0.71 10.43
CA ASP A 205 14.69 0.40 11.36
C ASP A 205 13.42 1.26 11.17
N SER A 206 13.42 2.10 10.14
CA SER A 206 12.43 3.15 9.92
C SER A 206 11.75 3.07 8.54
N CYS A 207 12.24 2.25 7.60
CA CYS A 207 11.54 2.00 6.35
C CYS A 207 11.99 0.71 5.65
N ASN A 208 11.14 0.19 4.77
CA ASN A 208 11.44 -0.90 3.82
C ASN A 208 12.63 -0.63 2.87
N ASN A 209 13.29 0.52 2.98
CA ASN A 209 14.39 0.87 2.09
C ASN A 209 15.69 0.36 2.66
N VAL A 210 16.26 -0.62 1.96
CA VAL A 210 17.60 -1.12 2.20
C VAL A 210 18.59 -0.06 1.76
N LEU A 211 19.48 0.34 2.67
CA LEU A 211 20.59 1.23 2.37
C LEU A 211 21.78 0.39 1.89
N ILE A 212 22.29 0.70 0.71
CA ILE A 212 23.50 0.12 0.16
C ILE A 212 24.57 1.21 0.13
N ASP A 213 25.71 0.92 0.72
CA ASP A 213 26.93 1.70 0.61
C ASP A 213 28.01 0.87 -0.10
N TRP A 214 29.00 1.53 -0.68
CA TRP A 214 30.20 0.85 -1.16
C TRP A 214 31.42 1.76 -1.14
N THR A 215 32.58 1.13 -1.04
CA THR A 215 33.88 1.79 -1.24
C THR A 215 34.61 1.07 -2.37
N ILE A 216 35.08 1.82 -3.38
CA ILE A 216 35.91 1.26 -4.45
C ILE A 216 37.28 0.88 -3.86
N ILE A 217 37.64 -0.40 -3.99
CA ILE A 217 38.88 -0.98 -3.45
C ILE A 217 39.90 -1.30 -4.55
N ASP A 218 39.49 -1.29 -5.82
CA ASP A 218 40.39 -1.43 -6.95
C ASP A 218 41.28 -0.19 -7.07
N GLN A 219 42.56 -0.34 -6.73
CA GLN A 219 43.54 0.75 -6.72
C GLN A 219 43.81 1.38 -8.10
N SER A 220 43.41 0.70 -9.18
CA SER A 220 43.50 1.26 -10.53
C SER A 220 42.39 2.27 -10.84
N VAL A 221 41.36 2.33 -10.01
CA VAL A 221 40.20 3.22 -10.16
C VAL A 221 40.27 4.33 -9.11
N GLN A 222 40.28 5.58 -9.57
CA GLN A 222 40.26 6.76 -8.67
C GLN A 222 38.84 7.27 -8.38
N ASP A 223 37.87 6.82 -9.16
CA ASP A 223 36.47 7.20 -9.03
C ASP A 223 35.80 6.44 -7.89
N SER A 224 34.95 7.12 -7.13
CA SER A 224 34.11 6.50 -6.09
C SER A 224 32.71 6.13 -6.60
N LEU A 225 32.33 6.66 -7.76
CA LEU A 225 31.03 6.43 -8.39
C LEU A 225 31.07 5.17 -9.27
N VAL A 226 29.88 4.64 -9.56
CA VAL A 226 29.70 3.48 -10.44
C VAL A 226 28.79 3.82 -11.62
N ALA A 227 28.92 3.06 -12.69
CA ALA A 227 28.16 3.26 -13.92
C ALA A 227 26.87 2.45 -13.94
N ALA A 228 26.79 1.34 -13.21
CA ALA A 228 25.59 0.53 -13.11
C ALA A 228 25.47 -0.15 -11.75
N VAL A 229 24.23 -0.36 -11.33
CA VAL A 229 23.86 -1.16 -10.16
C VAL A 229 22.64 -2.00 -10.49
N GLY A 230 22.52 -3.15 -9.84
CA GLY A 230 21.34 -3.98 -10.01
C GLY A 230 21.14 -4.98 -8.89
N LEU A 231 19.94 -5.53 -8.87
CA LEU A 231 19.48 -6.50 -7.89
C LEU A 231 18.73 -7.62 -8.61
N CYS A 232 19.10 -8.87 -8.35
CA CYS A 232 18.38 -10.03 -8.82
C CYS A 232 17.99 -10.96 -7.67
N LYS A 233 16.81 -11.58 -7.76
CA LYS A 233 16.30 -12.57 -6.81
C LYS A 233 16.92 -13.95 -7.07
N ALA A 234 18.23 -14.05 -6.93
CA ALA A 234 18.99 -15.28 -7.09
C ALA A 234 20.34 -15.21 -6.35
N ALA A 235 20.93 -16.37 -6.07
CA ALA A 235 22.29 -16.47 -5.49
C ALA A 235 23.41 -16.17 -6.50
N THR A 236 23.08 -16.17 -7.79
CA THR A 236 23.98 -15.84 -8.90
C THR A 236 23.22 -14.95 -9.87
N TYR A 237 23.94 -14.11 -10.62
CA TYR A 237 23.31 -13.23 -11.59
C TYR A 237 22.42 -14.04 -12.56
N ASP A 238 21.15 -13.64 -12.66
CA ASP A 238 20.18 -14.23 -13.57
C ASP A 238 19.34 -13.09 -14.18
N PRO A 239 19.50 -12.79 -15.49
CA PRO A 239 18.81 -11.69 -16.13
C PRO A 239 17.28 -11.85 -16.11
N LYS A 240 16.77 -13.08 -15.98
CA LYS A 240 15.32 -13.34 -15.87
C LYS A 240 14.77 -13.01 -14.48
N LYS A 241 15.63 -12.88 -13.48
CA LYS A 241 15.29 -12.64 -12.07
C LYS A 241 15.75 -11.28 -11.57
N ILE A 242 16.16 -10.37 -12.46
CA ILE A 242 16.36 -8.96 -12.11
C ILE A 242 15.07 -8.44 -11.48
N VAL A 243 15.17 -7.76 -10.36
CA VAL A 243 14.05 -7.08 -9.68
C VAL A 243 14.23 -5.57 -9.68
N TRP A 244 15.45 -5.08 -9.84
CA TRP A 244 15.76 -3.67 -10.00
C TRP A 244 17.11 -3.51 -10.71
N GLU A 245 17.22 -2.52 -11.61
CA GLU A 245 18.45 -2.29 -12.37
C GLU A 245 18.50 -0.87 -12.93
N ILE A 246 19.63 -0.20 -12.72
CA ILE A 246 19.89 1.18 -13.14
C ILE A 246 21.28 1.29 -13.75
N TRP A 247 21.36 1.91 -14.94
CA TRP A 247 22.63 2.15 -15.62
C TRP A 247 22.74 3.63 -15.97
N SER A 248 23.96 4.16 -16.00
CA SER A 248 24.24 5.47 -16.57
C SER A 248 23.77 5.53 -18.01
N VAL A 249 23.18 6.63 -18.43
CA VAL A 249 22.75 6.85 -19.81
C VAL A 249 23.43 8.10 -20.36
N ASP A 250 23.89 8.01 -21.59
CA ASP A 250 24.46 9.12 -22.35
C ASP A 250 23.95 9.08 -23.79
N THR A 251 24.01 10.21 -24.48
CA THR A 251 23.67 10.31 -25.90
C THR A 251 24.89 10.80 -26.68
N VAL A 252 25.46 9.92 -27.49
CA VAL A 252 26.61 10.22 -28.36
C VAL A 252 26.17 9.99 -29.80
N ASP A 253 26.34 11.00 -30.65
CA ASP A 253 25.96 10.95 -32.07
C ASP A 253 24.50 10.48 -32.30
N ASN A 254 23.57 10.98 -31.48
CA ASN A 254 22.15 10.59 -31.44
C ASN A 254 21.88 9.10 -31.11
N GLN A 255 22.87 8.36 -30.62
CA GLN A 255 22.70 7.01 -30.11
C GLN A 255 22.74 7.01 -28.59
N ILE A 256 21.79 6.30 -27.99
CA ILE A 256 21.77 6.10 -26.54
C ILE A 256 22.79 5.02 -26.19
N ILE A 257 23.67 5.34 -25.25
CA ILE A 257 24.68 4.41 -24.75
C ILE A 257 24.51 4.26 -23.24
N TYR A 258 24.60 3.02 -22.76
CA TYR A 258 24.44 2.68 -21.35
C TYR A 258 25.76 2.27 -20.69
N GLY A 259 25.88 2.53 -19.38
CA GLY A 259 26.99 2.09 -18.54
C GLY A 259 28.36 2.70 -18.90
N LYS A 260 28.41 3.90 -19.50
CA LYS A 260 29.67 4.56 -19.91
C LYS A 260 30.18 5.64 -18.98
N ASN A 261 29.35 6.13 -18.07
CA ASN A 261 29.72 7.20 -17.14
C ASN A 261 29.47 6.73 -15.71
N ASN A 262 30.46 6.89 -14.83
CA ASN A 262 30.24 6.68 -13.41
C ASN A 262 29.48 7.87 -12.84
N VAL A 263 28.20 7.67 -12.50
CA VAL A 263 27.29 8.75 -12.05
C VAL A 263 26.45 8.35 -10.84
N ILE A 264 26.49 7.08 -10.45
CA ILE A 264 25.72 6.54 -9.34
C ILE A 264 26.60 6.60 -8.09
N SER A 265 26.15 7.34 -7.09
CA SER A 265 26.87 7.55 -5.83
C SER A 265 26.30 6.68 -4.71
N PRO A 266 27.15 6.14 -3.81
CA PRO A 266 26.69 5.67 -2.51
C PRO A 266 26.57 6.84 -1.51
N PRO A 267 25.86 6.65 -0.38
CA PRO A 267 24.96 5.53 -0.14
C PRO A 267 23.70 5.69 -1.02
N LEU A 268 23.11 4.56 -1.43
CA LEU A 268 21.86 4.53 -2.17
C LEU A 268 20.77 3.81 -1.38
N LEU A 269 19.54 4.26 -1.55
CA LEU A 269 18.36 3.49 -1.20
C LEU A 269 17.96 2.64 -2.41
N LEU A 270 17.64 1.36 -2.20
CA LEU A 270 17.12 0.53 -3.29
C LEU A 270 15.89 1.20 -3.93
N GLY A 271 15.87 1.26 -5.26
CA GLY A 271 14.82 1.96 -6.00
C GLY A 271 15.07 3.45 -6.26
N GLN A 272 16.13 4.04 -5.68
CA GLN A 272 16.47 5.44 -5.90
C GLN A 272 16.84 5.73 -7.37
N SER A 273 16.36 6.85 -7.90
CA SER A 273 16.74 7.37 -9.21
C SER A 273 17.96 8.30 -9.12
N PHE A 274 18.81 8.28 -10.15
CA PHE A 274 19.99 9.14 -10.26
C PHE A 274 19.94 9.98 -11.54
N PRO A 275 20.47 11.22 -11.53
CA PRO A 275 20.64 11.99 -12.76
C PRO A 275 21.48 11.22 -13.78
N ASN A 276 21.16 11.38 -15.06
CA ASN A 276 21.86 10.70 -16.17
C ASN A 276 21.88 9.17 -16.02
N THR A 277 20.78 8.58 -15.53
CA THR A 277 20.59 7.13 -15.51
C THR A 277 19.29 6.71 -16.17
N TRP A 278 19.24 5.44 -16.55
CA TRP A 278 18.06 4.76 -17.06
C TRP A 278 17.72 3.58 -16.18
N VAL A 279 16.45 3.45 -15.79
CA VAL A 279 15.94 2.35 -14.98
C VAL A 279 15.35 1.28 -15.89
N PHE A 280 15.99 0.12 -15.98
CA PHE A 280 15.53 -1.00 -16.81
C PHE A 280 14.41 -1.78 -16.14
N LYS A 281 14.45 -1.88 -14.82
CA LYS A 281 13.38 -2.47 -14.02
C LYS A 281 13.18 -1.67 -12.74
N GLN A 282 11.94 -1.24 -12.51
CA GLN A 282 11.57 -0.49 -11.31
C GLN A 282 11.61 -1.39 -10.08
N PHE A 283 12.05 -0.83 -8.96
CA PHE A 283 12.07 -1.56 -7.69
C PHE A 283 10.63 -1.88 -7.27
N PRO A 284 10.35 -3.09 -6.73
CA PRO A 284 9.00 -3.46 -6.35
C PRO A 284 8.48 -2.56 -5.22
N SER A 285 7.26 -2.03 -5.36
CA SER A 285 6.66 -1.14 -4.36
C SER A 285 6.44 -1.79 -3.00
N GLN A 286 6.28 -3.11 -2.98
CA GLN A 286 6.14 -3.93 -1.78
C GLN A 286 7.49 -4.30 -1.13
N GLY A 287 8.62 -3.81 -1.65
CA GLY A 287 9.95 -4.18 -1.15
C GLY A 287 10.44 -5.53 -1.66
N LEU A 288 11.40 -6.11 -0.94
CA LEU A 288 11.91 -7.44 -1.25
C LEU A 288 10.97 -8.52 -0.72
N GLU A 289 10.88 -9.63 -1.43
CA GLU A 289 10.13 -10.79 -0.95
C GLU A 289 10.87 -11.45 0.20
N ARG A 290 10.12 -11.95 1.18
CA ARG A 290 10.64 -12.75 2.29
C ARG A 290 11.10 -14.15 1.85
N ASN A 291 11.92 -14.79 2.67
CA ASN A 291 12.48 -16.13 2.41
C ASN A 291 13.11 -16.28 1.02
N ALA A 292 13.78 -15.24 0.55
CA ALA A 292 14.39 -15.21 -0.77
C ALA A 292 15.88 -14.90 -0.68
N THR A 293 16.63 -15.35 -1.68
CA THR A 293 18.04 -15.00 -1.85
C THR A 293 18.16 -13.93 -2.92
N TYR A 294 18.89 -12.88 -2.60
CA TYR A 294 19.19 -11.77 -3.49
C TYR A 294 20.68 -11.63 -3.75
N LEU A 295 21.00 -11.12 -4.93
CA LEU A 295 22.34 -10.68 -5.30
C LEU A 295 22.23 -9.22 -5.75
N PHE A 296 22.95 -8.35 -5.04
CA PHE A 296 23.11 -6.94 -5.38
C PHE A 296 24.51 -6.75 -5.97
N TRP A 297 24.62 -6.05 -7.10
CA TRP A 297 25.87 -5.84 -7.81
C TRP A 297 26.07 -4.38 -8.18
N VAL A 298 27.35 -3.99 -8.28
CA VAL A 298 27.81 -2.68 -8.74
C VAL A 298 28.87 -2.87 -9.82
N ALA A 299 28.88 -1.98 -10.82
CA ALA A 299 29.84 -2.02 -11.90
C ALA A 299 30.32 -0.62 -12.30
N GLY A 300 31.64 -0.46 -12.48
CA GLY A 300 32.25 0.76 -13.01
C GLY A 300 32.12 0.85 -14.53
N LYS A 301 32.37 2.04 -15.08
CA LYS A 301 32.28 2.34 -16.53
C LYS A 301 33.14 1.44 -17.45
N ASP A 302 34.20 0.87 -16.90
CA ASP A 302 35.15 0.02 -17.62
C ASP A 302 34.78 -1.47 -17.56
N TRP A 303 33.64 -1.81 -16.92
CA TRP A 303 33.06 -3.14 -16.93
C TRP A 303 32.68 -3.58 -18.36
N ASP A 304 32.82 -4.88 -18.63
CA ASP A 304 32.59 -5.48 -19.94
C ASP A 304 31.10 -5.60 -20.34
N GLN A 305 30.19 -5.25 -19.44
CA GLN A 305 28.73 -5.28 -19.63
C GLN A 305 28.14 -6.68 -19.88
N GLU A 306 28.92 -7.74 -19.69
CA GLU A 306 28.51 -9.11 -19.99
C GLU A 306 28.75 -10.06 -18.81
N ASN A 307 29.92 -9.97 -18.16
CA ASN A 307 30.32 -10.94 -17.14
C ASN A 307 29.98 -10.44 -15.73
N HIS A 308 29.33 -11.27 -14.94
CA HIS A 308 29.02 -10.99 -13.52
C HIS A 308 29.75 -11.94 -12.57
N LEU A 309 30.91 -12.46 -12.97
CA LEU A 309 31.70 -13.42 -12.20
C LEU A 309 32.51 -12.73 -11.10
N ARG A 310 32.92 -13.50 -10.09
CA ARG A 310 33.69 -12.99 -8.94
C ARG A 310 35.03 -12.33 -9.35
N PHE A 311 35.59 -12.74 -10.48
CA PHE A 311 36.88 -12.23 -10.99
C PHE A 311 36.71 -11.24 -12.14
N THR A 312 35.49 -10.86 -12.49
CA THR A 312 35.26 -9.83 -13.51
C THR A 312 35.83 -8.50 -12.99
N LYS A 313 36.63 -7.83 -13.81
CA LYS A 313 37.16 -6.50 -13.48
C LYS A 313 36.04 -5.47 -13.42
N TYR A 314 36.21 -4.49 -12.54
CA TYR A 314 35.26 -3.37 -12.37
C TYR A 314 33.84 -3.80 -11.99
N HIS A 315 33.68 -5.01 -11.44
CA HIS A 315 32.40 -5.55 -10.99
C HIS A 315 32.56 -6.20 -9.61
N SER A 316 31.63 -5.89 -8.70
CA SER A 316 31.52 -6.50 -7.38
C SER A 316 30.06 -6.79 -7.06
N TYR A 317 29.82 -7.77 -6.19
CA TYR A 317 28.48 -8.10 -5.74
C TYR A 317 28.47 -8.67 -4.33
N ILE A 318 27.33 -8.56 -3.67
CA ILE A 318 27.00 -9.28 -2.45
C ILE A 318 25.82 -10.22 -2.72
N THR A 319 25.76 -11.31 -1.98
CA THR A 319 24.54 -12.11 -1.84
C THR A 319 24.03 -12.05 -0.42
N PHE A 320 22.72 -11.96 -0.23
CA PHE A 320 22.07 -11.96 1.08
C PHE A 320 20.70 -12.64 1.01
N ASN A 321 20.19 -13.05 2.17
CA ASN A 321 18.87 -13.66 2.31
C ASN A 321 17.90 -12.71 3.03
N THR A 322 16.61 -12.85 2.75
CA THR A 322 15.51 -12.24 3.50
C THR A 322 14.75 -13.27 4.32
N TRP A 323 14.05 -12.86 5.40
CA TRP A 323 13.35 -13.73 6.37
C TRP A 323 11.84 -13.63 6.25
#